data_AF-A0A453LNT8-F1
#
_entry.id   AF-A0A453LNT8-F1
#
_cell.length_a   1.000
_cell.length_b   1.000
_cell.length_c   1.000
_cell.angle_alpha   90.00
_cell.angle_beta   90.00
_cell.angle_gamma   90.00
#
_symmetry.space_group_name_H-M   'P 1'
#
loop_
_entity.id
_entity.type
_entity.pdbx_description
1 polymer ?
#
loop_
_entity_poly.entity_id
_entity_poly.type
_entity_poly.pdbx_seq_one_letter_code
_entity_poly.pdbx_strand_id
1 'polypeptide(L)'
;PNPPNSNPPMATRCAAAADLPAGRPRKRARHGWDVAPATKAQITFCGQEVGDMTTMVLPSHPPDYTCFSLLSKGVARNASPPRREDDKDGHYVFAVGENLTSRYKIYRKMGEGTFGQVLECWDRERKEMVAIKIVRAVNKYSDAAMIEIDVLQKLARNDATGKHCVQIRNWFDYRNHICIVCEKLGPSLYDFLRKTAYRPFPIDLVRELGEQLLESVAFMHALKLIHTDLKPENILLVSSEDAKLAENKDGSFSKKVPKSSAIKLIDFGSTAYDHQDCSYIVSTRHYRAPEVILGHGWSYPCDIWSIGCILVELCSG
;
A
#
# COMPACT_ATOMS: atom_id res chain seq x y z
N PRO A 1 24.41 27.06 60.57
CA PRO A 1 25.58 26.27 60.12
C PRO A 1 25.42 25.86 58.64
N ASN A 2 25.94 26.69 57.73
CA ASN A 2 26.20 26.33 56.32
C ASN A 2 27.61 25.75 56.21
N PRO A 3 27.85 24.81 55.29
CA PRO A 3 28.83 25.05 54.21
C PRO A 3 28.46 24.27 52.91
N PRO A 4 29.29 24.25 51.83
CA PRO A 4 29.30 25.30 50.82
C PRO A 4 29.18 24.80 49.36
N ASN A 5 28.94 25.77 48.48
CA ASN A 5 29.05 25.74 47.02
C ASN A 5 30.51 25.53 46.55
N SER A 6 30.74 24.71 45.54
CA SER A 6 31.85 24.89 44.58
C SER A 6 31.56 24.19 43.25
N ASN A 7 31.37 24.99 42.20
CA ASN A 7 31.31 24.58 40.79
C ASN A 7 32.73 24.63 40.17
N PRO A 8 32.93 24.11 38.93
CA PRO A 8 34.06 23.25 38.55
C PRO A 8 35.19 23.96 37.76
N PRO A 9 36.29 23.27 37.39
CA PRO A 9 37.23 23.79 36.41
C PRO A 9 36.93 23.33 34.97
N MET A 10 37.26 24.25 34.06
CA MET A 10 37.22 24.18 32.60
C MET A 10 38.22 23.20 31.98
N ALA A 11 37.78 22.64 30.85
CA ALA A 11 38.46 22.47 29.55
C ALA A 11 39.90 21.91 29.48
N THR A 12 40.05 20.84 28.71
CA THR A 12 41.22 20.63 27.85
C THR A 12 40.76 20.19 26.47
N ARG A 13 41.39 20.80 25.45
CA ARG A 13 41.05 20.77 24.03
C ARG A 13 41.97 19.79 23.31
N CYS A 14 41.45 19.25 22.19
CA CYS A 14 42.13 18.73 21.01
C CYS A 14 42.72 17.30 21.04
N ALA A 15 42.13 16.43 20.21
CA ALA A 15 42.85 15.77 19.13
C ALA A 15 41.88 15.41 17.98
N ALA A 16 42.21 15.88 16.78
CA ALA A 16 41.54 15.56 15.53
C ALA A 16 41.97 14.16 15.04
N ALA A 17 41.02 13.39 14.51
CA ALA A 17 41.24 12.23 13.65
C ALA A 17 40.14 12.26 12.59
N ALA A 18 40.46 12.75 11.39
CA ALA A 18 40.87 11.96 10.24
C ALA A 18 39.66 11.52 9.41
N ASP A 19 39.42 12.28 8.35
CA ASP A 19 38.45 12.01 7.29
C ASP A 19 38.65 10.61 6.69
N LEU A 20 37.59 9.80 6.70
CA LEU A 20 37.45 8.61 5.88
C LEU A 20 36.34 8.83 4.85
N PRO A 21 36.54 8.46 3.58
CA PRO A 21 35.65 8.85 2.51
C PRO A 21 34.33 8.08 2.60
N ALA A 22 33.24 8.84 2.74
CA ALA A 22 31.87 8.34 2.62
C ALA A 22 31.63 7.86 1.18
N GLY A 23 31.91 6.58 0.92
CA GLY A 23 31.49 5.89 -0.28
C GLY A 23 29.97 5.82 -0.34
N ARG A 24 29.37 6.61 -1.24
CA ARG A 24 27.93 6.51 -1.57
C ARG A 24 27.61 5.06 -1.93
N PRO A 25 26.56 4.44 -1.36
CA PRO A 25 26.08 3.16 -1.88
C PRO A 25 25.66 3.35 -3.33
N ARG A 26 26.27 2.57 -4.23
CA ARG A 26 25.95 2.53 -5.67
C ARG A 26 24.44 2.32 -5.82
N LYS A 27 23.76 3.26 -6.50
CA LYS A 27 22.37 3.12 -6.95
C LYS A 27 22.23 1.77 -7.67
N ARG A 28 21.43 0.87 -7.11
CA ARG A 28 21.01 -0.36 -7.79
C ARG A 28 20.14 0.03 -8.99
N ALA A 29 20.40 -0.58 -10.15
CA ALA A 29 19.73 -0.24 -11.39
C ALA A 29 18.20 -0.42 -11.29
N ARG A 30 17.45 0.64 -11.58
CA ARG A 30 15.99 0.62 -11.74
C ARG A 30 15.67 -0.24 -12.97
N HIS A 31 15.05 -1.39 -12.77
CA HIS A 31 14.47 -2.16 -13.87
C HIS A 31 13.12 -1.54 -14.20
N GLY A 32 13.13 -0.51 -15.06
CA GLY A 32 11.92 0.04 -15.64
C GLY A 32 11.28 -0.98 -16.58
N TRP A 33 9.99 -1.23 -16.43
CA TRP A 33 9.22 -2.20 -17.23
C TRP A 33 8.78 -1.65 -18.59
N ASP A 34 9.65 -0.92 -19.29
CA ASP A 34 9.38 -0.45 -20.65
C ASP A 34 10.57 -0.77 -21.57
N VAL A 35 10.56 -1.95 -22.22
CA VAL A 35 11.31 -2.20 -23.48
C VAL A 35 10.52 -3.20 -24.35
N ALA A 36 10.13 -2.78 -25.55
CA ALA A 36 9.78 -3.67 -26.66
C ALA A 36 11.00 -3.77 -27.61
N PRO A 37 11.24 -4.91 -28.29
CA PRO A 37 12.48 -5.15 -29.01
C PRO A 37 12.53 -4.41 -30.35
N ALA A 38 13.70 -3.85 -30.67
CA ALA A 38 14.02 -3.33 -31.99
C ALA A 38 14.31 -4.49 -32.97
N THR A 39 13.50 -4.64 -34.01
CA THR A 39 13.86 -5.44 -35.18
C THR A 39 14.22 -4.51 -36.33
N LYS A 40 15.53 -4.40 -36.60
CA LYS A 40 16.03 -4.02 -37.93
C LYS A 40 15.84 -5.24 -38.83
N ALA A 41 15.02 -5.12 -39.86
CA ALA A 41 15.04 -6.02 -41.00
C ALA A 41 15.45 -5.21 -42.22
N GLN A 42 16.64 -5.51 -42.75
CA GLN A 42 17.06 -5.12 -44.09
C GLN A 42 16.14 -5.79 -45.11
N ILE A 43 15.61 -5.01 -46.04
CA ILE A 43 15.06 -5.55 -47.28
C ILE A 43 15.79 -4.86 -48.42
N THR A 44 16.68 -5.63 -49.03
CA THR A 44 17.27 -5.39 -50.35
C THR A 44 16.18 -5.60 -51.39
N PHE A 45 16.00 -4.67 -52.34
CA PHE A 45 15.28 -4.95 -53.59
C PHE A 45 16.09 -4.39 -54.75
N CYS A 46 16.32 -5.24 -55.75
CA CYS A 46 17.15 -5.02 -56.93
C CYS A 46 16.26 -5.19 -58.16
N GLY A 47 16.26 -4.21 -59.09
CA GLY A 47 15.69 -4.29 -60.45
C GLY A 47 14.16 -4.42 -60.50
N GLN A 48 13.41 -3.92 -61.49
CA GLN A 48 13.71 -3.42 -62.82
C GLN A 48 12.54 -2.52 -63.27
N GLU A 49 12.80 -1.73 -64.30
CA GLU A 49 11.99 -0.69 -64.96
C GLU A 49 10.58 -1.12 -65.42
N VAL A 50 9.68 -0.14 -65.62
CA VAL A 50 9.13 0.32 -66.92
C VAL A 50 8.06 1.42 -66.65
N GLY A 51 7.95 2.38 -67.59
CA GLY A 51 7.18 3.64 -67.57
C GLY A 51 5.68 3.55 -67.20
N ASP A 52 4.95 4.65 -67.03
CA ASP A 52 4.78 5.75 -67.98
C ASP A 52 4.18 6.99 -67.29
N MET A 53 4.27 8.14 -67.95
CA MET A 53 3.92 9.48 -67.45
C MET A 53 2.56 9.94 -68.02
N THR A 54 1.58 10.32 -67.18
CA THR A 54 0.49 11.25 -67.56
C THR A 54 -0.21 11.90 -66.35
N THR A 55 0.13 13.18 -66.13
CA THR A 55 -0.71 14.39 -66.00
C THR A 55 -2.17 14.35 -65.50
N MET A 56 -2.39 15.06 -64.38
CA MET A 56 -3.51 15.95 -63.97
C MET A 56 -4.96 15.42 -63.90
N VAL A 57 -5.62 15.70 -62.77
CA VAL A 57 -6.82 16.56 -62.60
C VAL A 57 -7.50 16.23 -61.25
N LEU A 58 -7.64 17.22 -60.37
CA LEU A 58 -8.64 17.24 -59.28
C LEU A 58 -9.94 17.86 -59.84
N PRO A 59 -11.13 17.41 -59.39
CA PRO A 59 -11.85 18.24 -58.43
C PRO A 59 -12.76 17.51 -57.41
N SER A 60 -12.68 18.00 -56.17
CA SER A 60 -13.74 18.33 -55.20
C SER A 60 -15.08 17.55 -55.10
N HIS A 61 -15.32 17.11 -53.85
CA HIS A 61 -16.57 17.00 -53.06
C HIS A 61 -17.31 15.65 -52.93
N PRO A 62 -17.93 15.41 -51.73
CA PRO A 62 -18.11 14.08 -51.12
C PRO A 62 -19.53 13.52 -51.32
N PRO A 63 -19.76 12.23 -50.97
CA PRO A 63 -20.63 11.97 -49.82
C PRO A 63 -20.25 10.73 -48.99
N ASP A 64 -20.27 10.91 -47.67
CA ASP A 64 -21.08 10.15 -46.70
C ASP A 64 -21.34 8.64 -46.88
N TYR A 65 -21.01 7.93 -45.79
CA TYR A 65 -21.39 6.58 -45.37
C TYR A 65 -20.99 5.40 -46.27
N THR A 66 -19.94 4.70 -45.87
CA THR A 66 -19.95 3.22 -45.89
C THR A 66 -18.95 2.65 -44.88
N CYS A 67 -19.50 1.87 -43.96
CA CYS A 67 -18.81 0.93 -43.09
C CYS A 67 -17.99 -0.06 -43.92
N PHE A 68 -16.70 -0.25 -43.60
CA PHE A 68 -15.84 -1.43 -43.76
C PHE A 68 -14.43 -0.91 -43.42
N SER A 69 -13.63 -1.47 -42.54
CA SER A 69 -13.44 -2.88 -42.28
C SER A 69 -12.61 -3.04 -41.01
N LEU A 70 -12.96 -4.11 -40.31
CA LEU A 70 -12.19 -4.82 -39.31
C LEU A 70 -10.68 -4.85 -39.63
N LEU A 71 -9.93 -3.93 -39.04
CA LEU A 71 -8.54 -4.16 -38.67
C LEU A 71 -8.42 -3.99 -37.17
N SER A 72 -9.15 -4.84 -36.44
CA SER A 72 -8.73 -5.27 -35.12
C SER A 72 -7.43 -6.06 -35.29
N LYS A 73 -6.33 -5.34 -35.54
CA LYS A 73 -4.98 -5.83 -35.21
C LYS A 73 -5.10 -6.30 -33.78
N GLY A 74 -4.96 -7.61 -33.57
CA GLY A 74 -5.19 -8.26 -32.28
C GLY A 74 -4.48 -7.47 -31.19
N VAL A 75 -5.24 -6.64 -30.47
CA VAL A 75 -4.75 -5.93 -29.31
C VAL A 75 -4.35 -7.05 -28.38
N ALA A 76 -3.05 -7.18 -28.14
CA ALA A 76 -2.52 -8.22 -27.28
C ALA A 76 -3.39 -8.22 -26.02
N ARG A 77 -4.09 -9.33 -25.74
CA ARG A 77 -5.16 -9.40 -24.72
C ARG A 77 -4.68 -8.96 -23.32
N ASN A 78 -3.36 -8.81 -23.16
CA ASN A 78 -2.66 -8.44 -21.94
C ASN A 78 -1.73 -7.22 -22.13
N ALA A 79 -1.96 -6.36 -23.12
CA ALA A 79 -1.17 -5.13 -23.26
C ALA A 79 -1.41 -4.18 -22.06
N SER A 80 -0.37 -3.43 -21.69
CA SER A 80 -0.52 -2.29 -20.79
C SER A 80 -1.50 -1.27 -21.39
N PRO A 81 -2.32 -0.60 -20.58
CA PRO A 81 -3.31 0.35 -21.05
C PRO A 81 -2.62 1.57 -21.68
N PRO A 82 -3.31 2.34 -22.54
CA PRO A 82 -2.79 3.63 -23.02
C PRO A 82 -2.29 4.50 -21.86
N ARG A 83 -1.25 5.30 -22.11
CA ARG A 83 -0.76 6.24 -21.09
C ARG A 83 -1.79 7.35 -20.91
N ARG A 84 -2.20 7.57 -19.66
CA ARG A 84 -2.99 8.72 -19.23
C ARG A 84 -2.09 9.63 -18.41
N GLU A 85 -2.41 10.91 -18.40
CA GLU A 85 -1.81 11.83 -17.43
C GLU A 85 -2.37 11.53 -16.04
N ASP A 86 -1.54 11.75 -15.02
CA ASP A 86 -1.94 11.66 -13.63
C ASP A 86 -2.94 12.77 -13.32
N ASP A 87 -3.74 12.61 -12.25
CA ASP A 87 -4.62 13.69 -11.83
C ASP A 87 -3.83 14.86 -11.19
N LYS A 88 -4.54 15.96 -10.90
CA LYS A 88 -3.97 17.17 -10.26
C LYS A 88 -3.28 16.90 -8.93
N ASP A 89 -3.60 15.79 -8.29
CA ASP A 89 -3.17 15.38 -6.97
C ASP A 89 -2.06 14.31 -7.03
N GLY A 90 -1.63 13.96 -8.25
CA GLY A 90 -0.57 13.00 -8.56
C GLY A 90 -1.01 11.54 -8.50
N HIS A 91 -2.31 11.24 -8.48
CA HIS A 91 -2.81 9.86 -8.52
C HIS A 91 -2.78 9.29 -9.93
N TYR A 92 -2.53 7.98 -9.98
CA TYR A 92 -2.58 7.22 -11.22
C TYR A 92 -4.03 7.12 -11.74
N VAL A 93 -4.27 7.52 -13.00
CA VAL A 93 -5.60 7.46 -13.61
C VAL A 93 -5.84 6.10 -14.27
N PHE A 94 -6.79 5.33 -13.73
CA PHE A 94 -7.13 3.99 -14.17
C PHE A 94 -8.61 3.83 -14.53
N ALA A 95 -8.94 2.73 -15.22
CA ALA A 95 -10.30 2.27 -15.49
C ALA A 95 -10.49 0.83 -14.99
N VAL A 96 -11.63 0.55 -14.38
CA VAL A 96 -11.95 -0.80 -13.90
C VAL A 96 -12.07 -1.77 -15.09
N GLY A 97 -11.50 -2.97 -14.95
CA GLY A 97 -11.52 -4.00 -15.98
C GLY A 97 -10.32 -3.99 -16.93
N GLU A 98 -9.52 -2.91 -16.93
CA GLU A 98 -8.30 -2.82 -17.73
C GLU A 98 -7.09 -3.50 -17.06
N ASN A 99 -5.98 -3.61 -17.79
CA ASN A 99 -4.73 -4.08 -17.21
C ASN A 99 -4.03 -2.93 -16.47
N LEU A 100 -3.45 -3.17 -15.30
CA LEU A 100 -2.45 -2.25 -14.73
C LEU A 100 -1.11 -2.45 -15.45
N THR A 101 -0.69 -3.71 -15.56
CA THR A 101 0.45 -4.18 -16.35
C THR A 101 0.04 -5.45 -17.09
N SER A 102 0.93 -6.03 -17.92
CA SER A 102 0.66 -7.33 -18.55
C SER A 102 0.37 -8.46 -17.55
N ARG A 103 0.85 -8.32 -16.31
CA ARG A 103 0.65 -9.27 -15.21
C ARG A 103 -0.62 -9.01 -14.40
N TYR A 104 -0.91 -7.74 -14.08
CA TYR A 104 -1.97 -7.39 -13.14
C TYR A 104 -3.18 -6.81 -13.86
N LYS A 105 -4.36 -7.40 -13.66
CA LYS A 105 -5.64 -6.87 -14.18
C LYS A 105 -6.45 -6.18 -13.07
N ILE A 106 -6.93 -4.97 -13.30
CA ILE A 106 -7.69 -4.18 -12.32
C ILE A 106 -9.13 -4.69 -12.25
N TYR A 107 -9.59 -5.05 -11.04
CA TYR A 107 -10.95 -5.51 -10.79
C TYR A 107 -11.82 -4.43 -10.15
N ARG A 108 -11.32 -3.71 -9.15
CA ARG A 108 -12.01 -2.57 -8.54
C ARG A 108 -11.07 -1.74 -7.67
N LYS A 109 -11.50 -0.53 -7.32
CA LYS A 109 -10.88 0.26 -6.26
C LYS A 109 -11.30 -0.28 -4.90
N MET A 110 -10.33 -0.45 -3.99
CA MET A 110 -10.57 -0.85 -2.60
C MET A 110 -10.57 0.35 -1.65
N GLY A 111 -9.69 1.33 -1.89
CA GLY A 111 -9.57 2.51 -1.06
C GLY A 111 -8.73 3.62 -1.68
N GLU A 112 -8.75 4.78 -1.05
CA GLU A 112 -7.91 5.94 -1.37
C GLU A 112 -7.53 6.66 -0.08
N GLY A 113 -6.32 7.20 -0.03
CA GLY A 113 -5.89 8.07 1.05
C GLY A 113 -4.84 9.08 0.58
N THR A 114 -4.19 9.70 1.56
CA THR A 114 -3.15 10.72 1.35
C THR A 114 -2.00 10.22 0.49
N PHE A 115 -1.63 8.95 0.63
CA PHE A 115 -0.44 8.38 -0.03
C PHE A 115 -0.72 7.83 -1.44
N GLY A 116 -1.98 7.58 -1.78
CA GLY A 116 -2.34 6.96 -3.05
C GLY A 116 -3.65 6.17 -2.99
N GLN A 117 -3.77 5.21 -3.89
CA GLN A 117 -4.98 4.39 -4.08
C GLN A 117 -4.65 2.91 -3.95
N VAL A 118 -5.59 2.13 -3.41
CA VAL A 118 -5.46 0.67 -3.31
C VAL A 118 -6.46 0.02 -4.25
N LEU A 119 -5.98 -0.84 -5.13
CA LEU A 119 -6.78 -1.56 -6.11
C LEU A 119 -6.78 -3.05 -5.82
N GLU A 120 -7.94 -3.69 -6.02
CA GLU A 120 -8.03 -5.14 -6.12
C GLU A 120 -7.67 -5.54 -7.55
N CYS A 121 -6.66 -6.39 -7.69
CA CYS A 121 -6.13 -6.83 -8.98
C CYS A 121 -6.03 -8.35 -9.04
N TRP A 122 -6.15 -8.92 -10.24
CA TRP A 122 -5.84 -10.32 -10.52
C TRP A 122 -4.39 -10.45 -10.96
N ASP A 123 -3.58 -11.21 -10.21
CA ASP A 123 -2.22 -11.58 -10.59
C ASP A 123 -2.26 -12.79 -11.54
N ARG A 124 -1.95 -12.56 -12.82
CA ARG A 124 -2.00 -13.60 -13.85
C ARG A 124 -0.90 -14.64 -13.73
N GLU A 125 0.20 -14.33 -13.05
CA GLU A 125 1.30 -15.28 -12.83
C GLU A 125 0.98 -16.19 -11.65
N ARG A 126 0.62 -15.61 -10.50
CA ARG A 126 0.34 -16.37 -9.27
C ARG A 126 -1.09 -16.95 -9.21
N LYS A 127 -1.97 -16.54 -10.12
CA LYS A 127 -3.39 -16.94 -10.19
C LYS A 127 -4.13 -16.65 -8.88
N GLU A 128 -3.87 -15.49 -8.29
CA GLU A 128 -4.52 -15.05 -7.04
C GLU A 128 -5.00 -13.59 -7.14
N MET A 129 -5.98 -13.24 -6.32
CA MET A 129 -6.35 -11.84 -6.10
C MET A 129 -5.31 -11.18 -5.19
N VAL A 130 -4.90 -9.96 -5.53
CA VAL A 130 -3.93 -9.15 -4.78
C VAL A 130 -4.48 -7.75 -4.53
N ALA A 131 -3.99 -7.12 -3.46
CA ALA A 131 -4.18 -5.69 -3.23
C ALA A 131 -2.93 -4.95 -3.71
N ILE A 132 -3.10 -3.97 -4.59
CA ILE A 132 -1.99 -3.14 -5.09
C ILE A 132 -2.19 -1.70 -4.64
N LYS A 133 -1.30 -1.23 -3.76
CA LYS A 133 -1.21 0.18 -3.37
C LYS A 133 -0.38 0.91 -4.41
N ILE A 134 -1.02 1.80 -5.17
CA ILE A 134 -0.39 2.68 -6.15
C ILE A 134 -0.15 4.02 -5.48
N VAL A 135 1.12 4.32 -5.21
CA VAL A 135 1.57 5.56 -4.56
C VAL A 135 1.53 6.70 -5.55
N ARG A 136 1.11 7.89 -5.11
CA ARG A 136 1.10 9.09 -5.95
C ARG A 136 2.48 9.38 -6.54
N ALA A 137 2.52 9.92 -7.77
CA ALA A 137 3.73 10.34 -8.47
C ALA A 137 4.32 11.65 -7.90
N VAL A 138 4.53 11.69 -6.59
CA VAL A 138 5.17 12.81 -5.87
C VAL A 138 6.37 12.24 -5.13
N ASN A 139 7.54 12.86 -5.32
CA ASN A 139 8.82 12.36 -4.80
C ASN A 139 8.77 12.03 -3.30
N LYS A 140 8.24 12.93 -2.46
CA LYS A 140 8.12 12.69 -1.01
C LYS A 140 7.33 11.43 -0.65
N TYR A 141 6.30 11.09 -1.43
CA TYR A 141 5.49 9.89 -1.19
C TYR A 141 6.19 8.64 -1.73
N SER A 142 6.95 8.76 -2.82
CA SER A 142 7.78 7.68 -3.33
C SER A 142 8.89 7.29 -2.34
N ASP A 143 9.54 8.28 -1.72
CA ASP A 143 10.57 8.04 -0.70
C ASP A 143 9.96 7.36 0.54
N ALA A 144 8.81 7.86 1.02
CA ALA A 144 8.08 7.23 2.12
C ALA A 144 7.65 5.78 1.80
N ALA A 145 7.19 5.52 0.57
CA ALA A 145 6.81 4.18 0.14
C ALA A 145 7.99 3.20 0.12
N MET A 146 9.21 3.67 -0.17
CA MET A 146 10.38 2.81 -0.09
C MET A 146 10.73 2.40 1.34
N ILE A 147 10.48 3.28 2.32
CA ILE A 147 10.61 2.96 3.75
C ILE A 147 9.55 1.92 4.14
N GLU A 148 8.29 2.12 3.72
CA GLU A 148 7.21 1.15 3.95
C GLU A 148 7.52 -0.23 3.36
N ILE A 149 8.08 -0.29 2.14
CA ILE A 149 8.52 -1.54 1.51
C ILE A 149 9.60 -2.24 2.34
N ASP A 150 10.58 -1.50 2.89
CA ASP A 150 11.62 -2.09 3.74
C ASP A 150 11.03 -2.71 5.01
N VAL A 151 10.11 -2.00 5.67
CA VAL A 151 9.38 -2.51 6.84
C VAL A 151 8.57 -3.76 6.48
N LEU A 152 7.78 -3.72 5.41
CA LEU A 152 7.00 -4.87 4.92
C LEU A 152 7.88 -6.09 4.62
N GLN A 153 9.03 -5.88 3.97
CA GLN A 153 9.97 -6.96 3.69
C GLN A 153 10.60 -7.51 4.97
N LYS A 154 10.94 -6.65 5.95
CA LYS A 154 11.45 -7.09 7.25
C LYS A 154 10.41 -7.94 7.99
N LEU A 155 9.15 -7.50 8.03
CA LEU A 155 8.05 -8.26 8.63
C LEU A 155 7.89 -9.63 7.95
N ALA A 156 7.79 -9.67 6.63
CA ALA A 156 7.62 -10.91 5.86
C ALA A 156 8.77 -11.92 6.04
N ARG A 157 10.02 -11.44 6.19
CA ARG A 157 11.18 -12.32 6.44
C ARG A 157 11.17 -12.95 7.84
N ASN A 158 10.52 -12.31 8.80
CA ASN A 158 10.51 -12.74 10.21
C ASN A 158 9.19 -13.39 10.63
N ASP A 159 8.12 -13.29 9.84
CA ASP A 159 6.84 -13.97 10.06
C ASP A 159 6.72 -15.22 9.19
N ALA A 160 7.34 -16.32 9.61
CA ALA A 160 7.31 -17.59 8.87
C ALA A 160 5.87 -18.14 8.66
N THR A 161 4.95 -17.81 9.59
CA THR A 161 3.55 -18.21 9.51
C THR A 161 2.71 -17.26 8.64
N GLY A 162 3.19 -16.04 8.44
CA GLY A 162 2.46 -14.96 7.78
C GLY A 162 1.15 -14.62 8.46
N LYS A 163 1.04 -14.78 9.79
CA LYS A 163 -0.24 -14.65 10.53
C LYS A 163 -0.48 -13.25 11.10
N HIS A 164 0.56 -12.46 11.33
CA HIS A 164 0.45 -11.21 12.10
C HIS A 164 0.20 -9.98 11.23
N CYS A 165 0.95 -9.87 10.14
CA CYS A 165 0.96 -8.69 9.28
C CYS A 165 0.66 -9.09 7.84
N VAL A 166 0.12 -8.15 7.06
CA VAL A 166 -0.09 -8.35 5.63
C VAL A 166 1.22 -8.71 4.92
N GLN A 167 1.15 -9.73 4.09
CA GLN A 167 2.31 -10.25 3.37
C GLN A 167 2.49 -9.52 2.04
N ILE A 168 3.65 -8.88 1.90
CA ILE A 168 4.11 -8.33 0.62
C ILE A 168 4.44 -9.48 -0.35
N ARG A 169 3.91 -9.40 -1.57
CA ARG A 169 4.18 -10.35 -2.66
C ARG A 169 5.28 -9.83 -3.59
N ASN A 170 5.23 -8.54 -3.91
CA ASN A 170 6.15 -7.87 -4.81
C ASN A 170 6.04 -6.35 -4.64
N TRP A 171 6.95 -5.59 -5.26
CA TRP A 171 6.75 -4.17 -5.53
C TRP A 171 7.42 -3.83 -6.86
N PHE A 172 6.95 -2.76 -7.51
CA PHE A 172 7.52 -2.29 -8.77
C PHE A 172 7.29 -0.79 -8.96
N ASP A 173 8.15 -0.16 -9.77
CA ASP A 173 7.91 1.18 -10.30
C ASP A 173 7.15 1.05 -11.62
N TYR A 174 6.02 1.74 -11.72
CA TYR A 174 5.24 1.81 -12.94
C TYR A 174 4.83 3.24 -13.23
N ARG A 175 5.36 3.79 -14.32
CA ARG A 175 5.05 5.15 -14.79
C ARG A 175 5.26 6.23 -13.71
N ASN A 176 6.33 6.10 -12.91
CA ASN A 176 6.65 6.98 -11.76
C ASN A 176 5.78 6.77 -10.52
N HIS A 177 4.97 5.72 -10.48
CA HIS A 177 4.25 5.29 -9.28
C HIS A 177 4.92 4.08 -8.67
N ILE A 178 5.28 4.18 -7.39
CA ILE A 178 5.64 3.00 -6.62
C ILE A 178 4.38 2.18 -6.36
N CYS A 179 4.38 0.93 -6.81
CA CYS A 179 3.29 -0.01 -6.66
C CYS A 179 3.70 -1.13 -5.68
N ILE A 180 3.00 -1.23 -4.56
CA ILE A 180 3.25 -2.26 -3.53
C ILE A 180 2.16 -3.33 -3.67
N VAL A 181 2.56 -4.58 -3.92
CA VAL A 181 1.65 -5.72 -4.13
C VAL A 181 1.62 -6.55 -2.86
N CYS A 182 0.44 -6.67 -2.26
CA CYS A 182 0.19 -7.46 -1.06
C CYS A 182 -0.84 -8.57 -1.33
N GLU A 183 -0.87 -9.57 -0.46
CA GLU A 183 -2.00 -10.50 -0.40
C GLU A 183 -3.33 -9.71 -0.25
N LYS A 184 -4.40 -10.21 -0.86
CA LYS A 184 -5.72 -9.60 -0.71
C LYS A 184 -6.40 -10.12 0.55
N LEU A 185 -6.77 -9.22 1.44
CA LEU A 185 -7.51 -9.49 2.68
C LEU A 185 -9.00 -9.15 2.53
N GLY A 186 -9.77 -9.45 3.57
CA GLY A 186 -11.16 -9.05 3.74
C GLY A 186 -11.33 -7.59 4.16
N PRO A 187 -12.52 -7.21 4.64
CA PRO A 187 -12.79 -5.85 5.10
C PRO A 187 -12.01 -5.51 6.37
N SER A 188 -11.80 -4.22 6.61
CA SER A 188 -11.31 -3.73 7.89
C SER A 188 -12.34 -3.95 9.00
N LEU A 189 -11.92 -3.96 10.26
CA LEU A 189 -12.85 -4.01 11.40
C LEU A 189 -13.78 -2.79 11.39
N TYR A 190 -13.28 -1.61 10.99
CA TYR A 190 -14.11 -0.42 10.79
C TYR A 190 -15.18 -0.63 9.72
N ASP A 191 -14.80 -1.15 8.55
CA ASP A 191 -15.76 -1.42 7.48
C ASP A 191 -16.83 -2.44 7.89
N PHE A 192 -16.45 -3.41 8.71
CA PHE A 192 -17.37 -4.39 9.27
C PHE A 192 -18.36 -3.74 10.26
N LEU A 193 -17.87 -2.92 11.20
CA LEU A 193 -18.72 -2.13 12.11
C LEU A 193 -19.71 -1.28 11.30
N ARG A 194 -19.22 -0.50 10.34
CA ARG A 194 -20.06 0.33 9.47
C ARG A 194 -21.10 -0.50 8.71
N LYS A 195 -20.73 -1.65 8.14
CA LYS A 195 -21.65 -2.57 7.43
C LYS A 195 -22.73 -3.13 8.35
N THR A 196 -22.47 -3.23 9.65
CA THR A 196 -23.41 -3.71 10.67
C THR A 196 -24.08 -2.58 11.43
N ALA A 197 -24.01 -1.35 10.93
CA ALA A 197 -24.56 -0.13 11.53
C ALA A 197 -24.01 0.14 12.95
N TYR A 198 -22.70 -0.04 13.11
CA TYR A 198 -21.97 0.18 14.37
C TYR A 198 -22.56 -0.62 15.53
N ARG A 199 -22.96 -1.86 15.26
CA ARG A 199 -23.37 -2.78 16.32
C ARG A 199 -22.11 -3.35 16.98
N PRO A 200 -22.07 -3.39 18.33
CA PRO A 200 -20.99 -4.05 19.06
C PRO A 200 -20.70 -5.47 18.59
N PHE A 201 -19.43 -5.85 18.57
CA PHE A 201 -19.07 -7.25 18.46
C PHE A 201 -19.45 -8.00 19.76
N PRO A 202 -19.76 -9.31 19.69
CA PRO A 202 -19.86 -10.14 20.89
C PRO A 202 -18.54 -10.11 21.67
N ILE A 203 -18.61 -10.08 23.00
CA ILE A 203 -17.43 -9.93 23.86
C ILE A 203 -16.38 -11.05 23.64
N ASP A 204 -16.83 -12.27 23.36
CA ASP A 204 -15.91 -13.38 23.08
C ASP A 204 -15.12 -13.16 21.78
N LEU A 205 -15.77 -12.61 20.75
CA LEU A 205 -15.09 -12.20 19.52
C LEU A 205 -14.12 -11.03 19.78
N VAL A 206 -14.49 -10.05 20.61
CA VAL A 206 -13.55 -8.97 20.98
C VAL A 206 -12.32 -9.52 21.71
N ARG A 207 -12.50 -10.52 22.58
CA ARG A 207 -11.39 -11.20 23.25
C ARG A 207 -10.44 -11.87 22.25
N GLU A 208 -10.97 -12.62 21.30
CA GLU A 208 -10.19 -13.28 20.24
C GLU A 208 -9.45 -12.27 19.34
N LEU A 209 -10.11 -11.16 18.97
CA LEU A 209 -9.51 -10.09 18.19
C LEU A 209 -8.40 -9.38 18.98
N GLY A 210 -8.62 -9.13 20.27
CA GLY A 210 -7.65 -8.49 21.15
C GLY A 210 -6.40 -9.34 21.37
N GLU A 211 -6.56 -10.66 21.54
CA GLU A 211 -5.42 -11.58 21.64
C GLU A 211 -4.56 -11.54 20.38
N GLN A 212 -5.16 -11.69 19.19
CA GLN A 212 -4.43 -11.63 17.92
C GLN A 212 -3.78 -10.27 17.64
N LEU A 213 -4.44 -9.18 18.03
CA LEU A 213 -3.90 -7.83 17.89
C LEU A 213 -2.67 -7.63 18.78
N LEU A 214 -2.73 -8.09 20.04
CA LEU A 214 -1.59 -8.08 20.96
C LEU A 214 -0.44 -8.97 20.47
N GLU A 215 -0.72 -10.16 19.95
CA GLU A 215 0.30 -11.02 19.33
C GLU A 215 1.01 -10.31 18.17
N SER A 216 0.23 -9.66 17.29
CA SER A 216 0.77 -8.97 16.11
C SER A 216 1.64 -7.77 16.48
N VAL A 217 1.22 -6.99 17.48
CA VAL A 217 1.99 -5.85 17.97
C VAL A 217 3.23 -6.30 18.75
N ALA A 218 3.12 -7.35 19.57
CA ALA A 218 4.26 -7.94 20.26
C ALA A 218 5.33 -8.44 19.26
N PHE A 219 4.90 -9.06 18.16
CA PHE A 219 5.80 -9.45 17.06
C PHE A 219 6.52 -8.25 16.45
N MET A 220 5.81 -7.16 16.15
CA MET A 220 6.42 -5.92 15.64
C MET A 220 7.43 -5.31 16.63
N HIS A 221 7.06 -5.24 17.91
CA HIS A 221 7.88 -4.68 18.97
C HIS A 221 9.17 -5.49 19.16
N ALA A 222 9.11 -6.82 19.04
CA ALA A 222 10.29 -7.69 19.05
C ALA A 222 11.25 -7.38 17.89
N LEU A 223 10.74 -6.89 16.75
CA LEU A 223 11.52 -6.43 15.61
C LEU A 223 11.95 -4.97 15.69
N LYS A 224 11.75 -4.33 16.85
CA LYS A 224 12.07 -2.92 17.12
C LYS A 224 11.28 -1.94 16.27
N LEU A 225 10.07 -2.33 15.89
CA LEU A 225 9.13 -1.51 15.11
C LEU A 225 7.97 -1.06 16.01
N ILE A 226 7.56 0.19 15.89
CA ILE A 226 6.39 0.77 16.54
C ILE A 226 5.41 1.13 15.42
N HIS A 227 4.16 0.66 15.48
CA HIS A 227 3.21 0.84 14.39
C HIS A 227 2.81 2.31 14.24
N THR A 228 2.52 2.98 15.37
CA THR A 228 2.16 4.40 15.53
C THR A 228 0.81 4.85 14.94
N ASP A 229 0.19 4.11 14.02
CA ASP A 229 -1.15 4.42 13.49
C ASP A 229 -2.13 3.24 13.58
N LEU A 230 -2.20 2.60 14.75
CA LEU A 230 -3.18 1.54 15.00
C LEU A 230 -4.58 2.15 15.13
N LYS A 231 -5.52 1.59 14.37
CA LYS A 231 -6.94 1.95 14.32
C LYS A 231 -7.75 0.84 13.64
N PRO A 232 -9.08 0.75 13.80
CA PRO A 232 -9.87 -0.33 13.23
C PRO A 232 -9.82 -0.40 11.69
N GLU A 233 -9.52 0.69 11.00
CA GLU A 233 -9.29 0.71 9.54
C GLU A 233 -8.02 -0.05 9.12
N ASN A 234 -7.02 -0.11 10.02
CA ASN A 234 -5.72 -0.75 9.76
C ASN A 234 -5.65 -2.19 10.29
N ILE A 235 -6.79 -2.76 10.71
CA ILE A 235 -6.92 -4.15 11.13
C ILE A 235 -7.91 -4.83 10.19
N LEU A 236 -7.42 -5.72 9.34
CA LEU A 236 -8.24 -6.39 8.32
C LEU A 236 -8.53 -7.83 8.72
N LEU A 237 -9.77 -8.26 8.49
CA LEU A 237 -10.13 -9.67 8.53
C LEU A 237 -9.43 -10.40 7.39
N VAL A 238 -8.95 -11.61 7.64
CA VAL A 238 -8.35 -12.46 6.60
C VAL A 238 -9.41 -12.89 5.57
N SER A 239 -10.63 -13.18 6.04
CA SER A 239 -11.75 -13.60 5.19
C SER A 239 -12.80 -12.49 5.04
N SER A 240 -13.48 -12.47 3.90
CA SER A 240 -14.67 -11.62 3.66
C SER A 240 -15.99 -12.31 4.01
N GLU A 241 -15.94 -13.56 4.47
CA GLU A 241 -17.12 -14.35 4.79
C GLU A 241 -17.72 -13.96 6.14
N ASP A 242 -19.03 -13.75 6.15
CA ASP A 242 -19.79 -13.42 7.35
C ASP A 242 -20.72 -14.57 7.72
N ALA A 243 -20.93 -14.79 9.01
CA ALA A 243 -21.95 -15.69 9.55
C ALA A 243 -23.11 -14.89 10.16
N LYS A 244 -24.30 -15.51 10.18
CA LYS A 244 -25.44 -15.01 10.96
C LYS A 244 -25.48 -15.76 12.28
N LEU A 245 -25.34 -15.04 13.38
CA LEU A 245 -25.71 -15.56 14.69
C LEU A 245 -27.21 -15.37 14.86
N ALA A 246 -27.89 -16.47 15.15
CA ALA A 246 -29.27 -16.45 15.61
C ALA A 246 -29.25 -16.13 17.11
N GLU A 247 -29.90 -15.04 17.52
CA GLU A 247 -30.17 -14.80 18.94
C GLU A 247 -31.64 -14.49 19.16
N ASN A 248 -32.15 -15.08 20.25
CA ASN A 248 -33.49 -15.06 20.84
C ASN A 248 -34.62 -15.83 20.10
N LYS A 249 -35.46 -16.51 20.91
CA LYS A 249 -36.60 -17.36 20.51
C LYS A 249 -37.76 -16.59 19.87
N ASP A 250 -37.67 -15.26 19.84
CA ASP A 250 -38.64 -14.30 19.31
C ASP A 250 -38.31 -13.84 17.88
N GLY A 251 -37.19 -14.30 17.29
CA GLY A 251 -36.94 -14.26 15.84
C GLY A 251 -36.73 -12.87 15.24
N SER A 252 -36.57 -11.82 16.05
CA SER A 252 -36.60 -10.44 15.55
C SER A 252 -35.25 -9.87 15.10
N PHE A 253 -34.10 -10.48 15.45
CA PHE A 253 -32.79 -9.96 15.05
C PHE A 253 -31.73 -11.03 14.77
N SER A 254 -31.19 -11.07 13.55
CA SER A 254 -29.95 -11.80 13.24
C SER A 254 -28.74 -10.88 13.40
N LYS A 255 -27.79 -11.22 14.28
CA LYS A 255 -26.54 -10.49 14.42
C LYS A 255 -25.53 -11.02 13.39
N LYS A 256 -24.94 -10.13 12.59
CA LYS A 256 -23.92 -10.53 11.61
C LYS A 256 -22.54 -10.46 12.26
N VAL A 257 -21.74 -11.52 12.13
CA VAL A 257 -20.37 -11.59 12.64
C VAL A 257 -19.43 -12.13 11.55
N PRO A 258 -18.12 -11.88 11.62
CA PRO A 258 -17.15 -12.55 10.76
C PRO A 258 -17.24 -14.06 10.96
N LYS A 259 -17.15 -14.84 9.88
CA LYS A 259 -17.12 -16.32 9.97
C LYS A 259 -15.81 -16.81 10.59
N SER A 260 -14.73 -16.03 10.44
CA SER A 260 -13.43 -16.25 11.06
C SER A 260 -12.99 -14.95 11.72
N SER A 261 -12.44 -15.05 12.93
CA SER A 261 -11.85 -13.94 13.68
C SER A 261 -10.40 -13.65 13.30
N ALA A 262 -9.84 -14.39 12.32
CA ALA A 262 -8.47 -14.18 11.86
C ALA A 262 -8.26 -12.76 11.33
N ILE A 263 -7.31 -12.02 11.91
CA ILE A 263 -6.96 -10.65 11.52
C ILE A 263 -5.50 -10.51 11.12
N LYS A 264 -5.19 -9.44 10.37
CA LYS A 264 -3.82 -9.00 10.09
C LYS A 264 -3.73 -7.48 10.15
N LEU A 265 -2.58 -6.99 10.61
CA LEU A 265 -2.23 -5.56 10.56
C LEU A 265 -1.81 -5.14 9.16
N ILE A 266 -2.20 -3.91 8.78
CA ILE A 266 -1.81 -3.24 7.54
C ILE A 266 -1.30 -1.82 7.81
N ASP A 267 -0.84 -1.16 6.75
CA ASP A 267 -0.47 0.27 6.71
C ASP A 267 0.73 0.63 7.61
N PHE A 268 1.90 0.19 7.17
CA PHE A 268 3.18 0.45 7.85
C PHE A 268 3.86 1.74 7.36
N GLY A 269 3.14 2.60 6.64
CA GLY A 269 3.69 3.85 6.09
C GLY A 269 4.11 4.87 7.15
N SER A 270 3.60 4.73 8.38
CA SER A 270 3.98 5.56 9.54
C SER A 270 4.83 4.81 10.56
N THR A 271 5.16 3.53 10.32
CA THR A 271 5.93 2.72 11.28
C THR A 271 7.29 3.34 11.55
N ALA A 272 7.65 3.44 12.82
CA ALA A 272 8.91 3.99 13.27
C ALA A 272 9.79 2.90 13.86
N TYR A 273 11.10 3.11 13.77
CA TYR A 273 12.06 2.30 14.52
C TYR A 273 12.30 2.92 15.90
N ASP A 274 12.54 2.07 16.90
CA ASP A 274 12.73 2.46 18.31
C ASP A 274 13.87 3.45 18.60
N HIS A 275 14.85 3.54 17.70
CA HIS A 275 16.03 4.40 17.81
C HIS A 275 15.90 5.72 17.06
N GLN A 276 14.72 6.04 16.52
CA GLN A 276 14.44 7.31 15.86
C GLN A 276 13.98 8.36 16.87
N ASP A 277 14.08 9.65 16.51
CA ASP A 277 13.58 10.74 17.33
C ASP A 277 12.05 10.68 17.43
N CYS A 278 11.54 10.15 18.54
CA CYS A 278 10.11 9.99 18.80
C CYS A 278 9.46 11.22 19.45
N SER A 279 9.72 12.42 18.92
CA SER A 279 9.21 13.71 19.46
C SER A 279 8.08 14.34 18.63
N TYR A 280 7.78 13.80 17.45
CA TYR A 280 6.73 14.31 16.55
C TYR A 280 5.36 13.69 16.86
N ILE A 281 4.29 14.32 16.36
CA ILE A 281 2.93 13.84 16.55
C ILE A 281 2.67 12.60 15.69
N VAL A 282 2.23 11.53 16.32
CA VAL A 282 1.79 10.28 15.68
C VAL A 282 0.34 9.92 16.04
N SER A 283 -0.15 8.83 15.44
CA SER A 283 -1.48 8.25 15.62
C SER A 283 -2.63 9.11 15.12
N THR A 284 -3.65 8.45 14.61
CA THR A 284 -4.96 9.05 14.37
C THR A 284 -5.56 9.54 15.69
N ARG A 285 -6.19 10.73 15.68
CA ARG A 285 -6.55 11.51 16.88
C ARG A 285 -7.28 10.70 17.97
N HIS A 286 -8.25 9.87 17.60
CA HIS A 286 -9.07 9.11 18.56
C HIS A 286 -8.28 8.01 19.29
N TYR A 287 -7.18 7.53 18.72
CA TYR A 287 -6.37 6.43 19.22
C TYR A 287 -5.02 6.90 19.77
N ARG A 288 -4.83 8.21 19.90
CA ARG A 288 -3.55 8.82 20.25
C ARG A 288 -3.31 8.81 21.75
N ALA A 289 -2.13 8.33 22.14
CA ALA A 289 -1.70 8.25 23.52
C ALA A 289 -1.45 9.64 24.16
N PRO A 290 -1.67 9.78 25.48
CA PRO A 290 -1.53 11.07 26.16
C PRO A 290 -0.10 11.63 26.12
N GLU A 291 0.94 10.79 26.19
CA GLU A 291 2.34 11.21 26.10
C GLU A 291 2.68 11.84 24.74
N VAL A 292 2.03 11.37 23.66
CA VAL A 292 2.13 11.97 22.32
C VAL A 292 1.46 13.34 22.29
N ILE A 293 0.30 13.49 22.95
CA ILE A 293 -0.43 14.77 23.03
C ILE A 293 0.35 15.79 23.84
N LEU A 294 0.95 15.36 24.95
CA LEU A 294 1.71 16.20 25.87
C LEU A 294 3.13 16.52 25.36
N GLY A 295 3.57 15.88 24.28
CA GLY A 295 4.91 16.08 23.73
C GLY A 295 6.04 15.54 24.62
N HIS A 296 5.77 14.51 25.41
CA HIS A 296 6.76 13.88 26.30
C HIS A 296 7.63 12.83 25.59
N GLY A 297 7.50 12.73 24.27
CA GLY A 297 8.03 11.63 23.49
C GLY A 297 7.18 10.37 23.62
N TRP A 298 7.41 9.41 22.74
CA TRP A 298 6.66 8.15 22.71
C TRP A 298 7.54 6.96 22.32
N SER A 299 7.06 5.75 22.58
CA SER A 299 7.71 4.50 22.24
C SER A 299 6.63 3.41 22.11
N TYR A 300 6.98 2.14 22.29
CA TYR A 300 6.07 1.00 22.26
C TYR A 300 4.72 1.18 23.00
N PRO A 301 4.64 1.83 24.19
CA PRO A 301 3.37 1.97 24.91
C PRO A 301 2.29 2.75 24.15
N CYS A 302 2.64 3.59 23.16
CA CYS A 302 1.64 4.33 22.40
C CYS A 302 0.75 3.39 21.58
N ASP A 303 1.29 2.30 21.05
CA ASP A 303 0.52 1.28 20.35
C ASP A 303 -0.45 0.57 21.31
N ILE A 304 -0.02 0.31 22.55
CA ILE A 304 -0.85 -0.34 23.57
C ILE A 304 -2.03 0.55 23.97
N TRP A 305 -1.82 1.87 24.05
CA TRP A 305 -2.92 2.82 24.24
C TRP A 305 -3.93 2.72 23.10
N SER A 306 -3.46 2.75 21.85
CA SER A 306 -4.34 2.62 20.68
C SER A 306 -5.14 1.32 20.69
N ILE A 307 -4.52 0.19 21.08
CA ILE A 307 -5.23 -1.10 21.26
C ILE A 307 -6.36 -0.96 22.28
N GLY A 308 -6.11 -0.33 23.43
CA GLY A 308 -7.13 -0.11 24.45
C GLY A 308 -8.35 0.64 23.91
N CYS A 309 -8.12 1.73 23.18
CA CYS A 309 -9.19 2.48 22.50
C CYS A 309 -9.96 1.63 21.49
N ILE A 310 -9.25 0.84 20.67
CA ILE A 310 -9.86 -0.04 19.67
C ILE A 310 -10.76 -1.08 20.34
N LEU A 311 -10.31 -1.74 21.41
CA LEU A 311 -11.11 -2.76 22.10
C LEU A 311 -12.40 -2.20 22.70
N VAL A 312 -12.36 -0.97 23.22
CA VAL A 312 -13.56 -0.26 23.69
C VAL A 312 -14.53 -0.03 22.52
N GLU A 313 -14.03 0.49 21.40
CA GLU A 313 -14.85 0.74 20.20
C GLU A 313 -15.50 -0.54 19.67
N LEU A 314 -14.75 -1.66 19.62
CA LEU A 314 -15.31 -2.96 19.22
C LEU A 314 -16.43 -3.45 20.18
N CYS A 315 -16.35 -3.09 21.46
CA CYS A 315 -17.37 -3.43 22.46
C CYS A 315 -18.58 -2.48 22.48
N SER A 316 -18.43 -1.24 22.04
CA SER A 316 -19.48 -0.23 22.09
C SER A 316 -20.17 0.04 20.76
N GLY A 317 -19.49 -0.28 19.65
CA GLY A 317 -19.93 0.08 18.30
C GLY A 317 -19.43 1.46 17.88
#